data_AF-A0A1X1Q755-F1
#
_entry.id   AF-A0A1X1Q755-F1
#
_cell.length_a   1.000
_cell.length_b   1.000
_cell.length_c   1.000
_cell.angle_alpha   90.00
_cell.angle_beta   90.00
_cell.angle_gamma   90.00
#
_symmetry.space_group_name_H-M   'P 1'
#
loop_
_entity.id
_entity.type
_entity.pdbx_description
1 polymer ?
#
loop_
_entity_poly.entity_id
_entity_poly.type
_entity_poly.pdbx_seq_one_letter_code
_entity_poly.pdbx_strand_id
1 'polypeptide(L)'
;MSRKIALFGLGNELYIDDWSQETIVAVGTLPINVSIPTSIELNSGQTVPIVDIEKLKGMAFDFIIITDTSQFNKIYITCAQAQIPQFKIISYDTYIHHVRNKVEYNVDDEQALLKLIRDKNIARVLDMDLYFADGLSTTRNRANYAELNTFQLSIPPELNLIGISDNEYWPIWDNIYSRVYHKLASLLLQHFDLLLIMKIRPMEEYIHLINSTYGSWKYALIQVERESLAHNELKRLDYAGFNLKATWLSAQNTSWLLLEYDKQDVEIYVICHKPYELPNLPPIYHPIHAGKNGAEGFGLPGDDTGENISFLNPYINELTAIYWMWKNTSSDIIGTAHYHRFFVNEPADSYISESHNYLDEPTIHELLKEHDIILRRSVPYGNTEDCFRKFMGYDFYETAKKIFLGVITDVAPEYEDAFLFALSRHNCGHAFNMFVTRRHVFDAYCSWLFPIILEAANRIDFTQLPNPPHSRIIGFMGEALLMPWLVKQRLRIKELPVAELGYTSSL
;
A
#
# COMPACT_ATOMS: atom_id res chain seq x y z
N MET A 1 -16.65 -37.26 -16.54
CA MET A 1 -15.77 -38.46 -16.54
C MET A 1 -14.86 -38.35 -15.31
N SER A 2 -14.61 -39.44 -14.59
CA SER A 2 -13.69 -39.47 -13.44
C SER A 2 -12.24 -39.21 -13.88
N ARG A 3 -11.46 -38.47 -13.08
CA ARG A 3 -10.07 -38.11 -13.44
C ARG A 3 -9.16 -39.31 -13.24
N LYS A 4 -8.16 -39.46 -14.11
CA LYS A 4 -7.14 -40.50 -13.99
C LYS A 4 -5.98 -39.97 -13.16
N ILE A 5 -5.83 -40.45 -11.93
CA ILE A 5 -4.78 -39.97 -11.03
C ILE A 5 -3.83 -41.08 -10.64
N ALA A 6 -2.57 -40.71 -10.42
CA ALA A 6 -1.55 -41.56 -9.83
C ALA A 6 -1.24 -41.04 -8.43
N LEU A 7 -1.27 -41.93 -7.44
CA LEU A 7 -0.93 -41.58 -6.05
C LEU A 7 0.54 -41.92 -5.84
N PHE A 8 1.35 -41.00 -5.31
CA PHE A 8 2.79 -41.18 -5.22
C PHE A 8 3.27 -41.11 -3.77
N GLY A 9 3.73 -42.24 -3.25
CA GLY A 9 4.06 -42.44 -1.84
C GLY A 9 3.21 -43.54 -1.20
N LEU A 10 3.85 -44.42 -0.43
CA LEU A 10 3.19 -45.56 0.26
C LEU A 10 2.76 -45.21 1.69
N GLY A 11 2.43 -43.93 1.92
CA GLY A 11 2.00 -43.43 3.22
C GLY A 11 0.61 -43.92 3.63
N ASN A 12 0.22 -43.64 4.88
CA ASN A 12 -1.07 -44.04 5.44
C ASN A 12 -2.26 -43.41 4.70
N GLU A 13 -2.05 -42.30 4.00
CA GLU A 13 -3.02 -41.52 3.24
C GLU A 13 -3.69 -42.35 2.12
N LEU A 14 -2.99 -43.38 1.59
CA LEU A 14 -3.58 -44.34 0.65
C LEU A 14 -4.78 -45.11 1.24
N TYR A 15 -4.81 -45.26 2.57
CA TYR A 15 -5.73 -46.09 3.33
C TYR A 15 -6.62 -45.31 4.31
N ILE A 16 -6.53 -43.98 4.33
CA ILE A 16 -7.41 -43.16 5.18
C ILE A 16 -8.56 -42.57 4.36
N ASP A 17 -8.36 -42.44 3.05
CA ASP A 17 -9.19 -41.58 2.23
C ASP A 17 -10.12 -42.32 1.25
N ASP A 18 -11.24 -41.66 0.92
CA ASP A 18 -12.21 -42.15 -0.06
C ASP A 18 -11.88 -41.62 -1.46
N TRP A 19 -11.28 -42.49 -2.27
CA TRP A 19 -10.90 -42.22 -3.66
C TRP A 19 -12.01 -42.51 -4.67
N SER A 20 -13.24 -42.79 -4.23
CA SER A 20 -14.36 -43.23 -5.09
C SER A 20 -14.73 -42.25 -6.22
N GLN A 21 -14.38 -40.97 -6.08
CA GLN A 21 -14.62 -39.93 -7.08
C GLN A 21 -13.59 -39.93 -8.22
N GLU A 22 -12.51 -40.69 -8.08
CA GLU A 22 -11.37 -40.71 -9.01
C GLU A 22 -11.13 -42.08 -9.62
N THR A 23 -10.39 -42.10 -10.72
CA THR A 23 -9.86 -43.33 -11.33
C THR A 23 -8.38 -43.43 -11.02
N ILE A 24 -8.01 -44.26 -10.04
CA ILE A 24 -6.61 -44.48 -9.71
C ILE A 24 -5.99 -45.38 -10.78
N VAL A 25 -4.93 -44.91 -11.46
CA VAL A 25 -4.28 -45.68 -12.53
C VAL A 25 -3.04 -46.43 -12.05
N ALA A 26 -2.36 -45.92 -11.02
CA ALA A 26 -1.18 -46.54 -10.42
C ALA A 26 -0.85 -45.91 -9.06
N VAL A 27 -0.02 -46.61 -8.28
CA VAL A 27 0.66 -46.05 -7.11
C VAL A 27 2.16 -45.96 -7.39
N GLY A 28 2.73 -44.77 -7.30
CA GLY A 28 4.13 -44.50 -7.55
C GLY A 28 4.99 -44.61 -6.29
N THR A 29 6.24 -45.07 -6.45
CA THR A 29 7.25 -45.06 -5.38
C THR A 29 8.64 -44.66 -5.90
N LEU A 30 9.46 -44.08 -5.01
CA LEU A 30 10.88 -43.80 -5.24
C LEU A 30 11.69 -45.12 -5.17
N PRO A 31 12.92 -45.20 -5.73
CA PRO A 31 13.43 -46.38 -6.43
C PRO A 31 13.14 -47.73 -5.77
N ILE A 32 12.69 -48.66 -6.62
CA ILE A 32 12.21 -49.99 -6.26
C ILE A 32 13.36 -50.80 -5.68
N ASN A 33 13.42 -50.90 -4.35
CA ASN A 33 14.13 -52.02 -3.72
C ASN A 33 13.35 -53.32 -4.00
N VAL A 34 14.06 -54.45 -4.09
CA VAL A 34 13.54 -55.77 -4.48
C VAL A 34 12.38 -56.28 -3.61
N SER A 35 12.08 -55.60 -2.50
CA SER A 35 11.08 -55.98 -1.50
C SER A 35 9.72 -55.27 -1.60
N ILE A 36 9.48 -54.42 -2.62
CA ILE A 36 8.18 -53.72 -2.77
C ILE A 36 7.22 -54.58 -3.62
N PRO A 37 5.94 -54.76 -3.21
CA PRO A 37 4.96 -55.52 -3.98
C PRO A 37 4.69 -54.91 -5.37
N THR A 38 4.22 -55.73 -6.32
CA THR A 38 3.94 -55.30 -7.70
C THR A 38 2.62 -54.56 -7.87
N SER A 39 1.74 -54.66 -6.87
CA SER A 39 0.41 -54.05 -6.85
C SER A 39 -0.04 -53.79 -5.41
N ILE A 40 -1.01 -52.90 -5.25
CA ILE A 40 -1.59 -52.52 -3.97
C ILE A 40 -3.12 -52.50 -4.10
N GLU A 41 -3.81 -52.99 -3.07
CA GLU A 41 -5.25 -52.87 -2.94
C GLU A 41 -5.55 -51.60 -2.13
N LEU A 42 -6.37 -50.73 -2.71
CA LEU A 42 -6.84 -49.49 -2.08
C LEU A 42 -8.09 -49.77 -1.24
N ASN A 43 -8.44 -48.84 -0.34
CA ASN A 43 -9.66 -48.93 0.46
C ASN A 43 -10.96 -49.09 -0.34
N SER A 44 -10.97 -48.65 -1.59
CA SER A 44 -12.09 -48.82 -2.53
C SER A 44 -12.25 -50.27 -3.03
N GLY A 45 -11.35 -51.19 -2.66
CA GLY A 45 -11.27 -52.55 -3.21
C GLY A 45 -10.61 -52.61 -4.60
N GLN A 46 -10.14 -51.48 -5.13
CA GLN A 46 -9.45 -51.44 -6.42
C GLN A 46 -7.98 -51.87 -6.24
N THR A 47 -7.54 -52.87 -7.01
CA THR A 47 -6.12 -53.24 -7.11
C THR A 47 -5.46 -52.46 -8.25
N VAL A 48 -4.38 -51.75 -7.94
CA VAL A 48 -3.62 -50.93 -8.89
C VAL A 48 -2.13 -51.29 -8.88
N PRO A 49 -1.40 -51.12 -10.00
CA PRO A 49 0.03 -51.45 -10.06
C PRO A 49 0.87 -50.47 -9.25
N ILE A 50 1.95 -50.98 -8.63
CA ILE A 50 3.01 -50.15 -8.07
C ILE A 50 4.08 -49.92 -9.13
N VAL A 51 4.41 -48.66 -9.40
CA VAL A 51 5.32 -48.26 -10.49
C VAL A 51 6.38 -47.27 -10.01
N ASP A 52 7.51 -47.24 -10.70
CA ASP A 52 8.44 -46.13 -10.61
C ASP A 52 8.00 -44.97 -11.54
N ILE A 53 8.71 -43.85 -11.46
CA ILE A 53 8.41 -42.64 -12.25
C ILE A 53 8.56 -42.87 -13.75
N GLU A 54 9.52 -43.68 -14.19
CA GLU A 54 9.76 -43.96 -15.60
C GLU A 54 8.62 -44.78 -16.21
N LYS A 55 8.12 -45.79 -15.49
CA LYS A 55 6.93 -46.54 -15.89
C LYS A 55 5.69 -45.67 -15.84
N LEU A 56 5.54 -44.83 -14.81
CA LEU A 56 4.40 -43.93 -14.68
C LEU A 56 4.32 -42.94 -15.85
N LYS A 57 5.46 -42.43 -16.33
CA LYS A 57 5.56 -41.55 -17.51
C LYS A 57 4.94 -42.17 -18.77
N GLY A 58 4.99 -43.50 -18.91
CA GLY A 58 4.37 -44.23 -20.01
C GLY A 58 2.85 -44.44 -19.88
N MET A 59 2.25 -44.06 -18.75
CA MET A 59 0.83 -44.25 -18.47
C MET A 59 0.02 -42.99 -18.74
N ALA A 60 -1.27 -43.16 -19.04
CA ALA A 60 -2.20 -42.04 -19.18
C ALA A 60 -2.72 -41.60 -17.81
N PHE A 61 -2.28 -40.42 -17.35
CA PHE A 61 -2.76 -39.79 -16.12
C PHE A 61 -2.91 -38.27 -16.31
N ASP A 62 -3.88 -37.72 -15.58
CA ASP A 62 -4.15 -36.29 -15.48
C ASP A 62 -3.24 -35.66 -14.42
N PHE A 63 -3.12 -36.31 -13.24
CA PHE A 63 -2.37 -35.81 -12.09
C PHE A 63 -1.54 -36.87 -11.38
N ILE A 64 -0.47 -36.41 -10.73
CA ILE A 64 0.25 -37.10 -9.66
C ILE A 64 -0.08 -36.40 -8.36
N ILE A 65 -0.65 -37.14 -7.40
CA ILE A 65 -0.88 -36.66 -6.05
C ILE A 65 0.18 -37.27 -5.16
N ILE A 66 1.04 -36.45 -4.58
CA ILE A 66 2.05 -36.91 -3.63
C ILE A 66 1.38 -37.11 -2.27
N THR A 67 1.17 -38.38 -1.92
CA THR A 67 0.52 -38.81 -0.68
C THR A 67 1.48 -38.87 0.50
N ASP A 68 2.77 -39.15 0.25
CA ASP A 68 3.81 -39.11 1.29
C ASP A 68 4.41 -37.69 1.40
N THR A 69 3.86 -36.89 2.32
CA THR A 69 4.31 -35.51 2.57
C THR A 69 5.75 -35.44 3.06
N SER A 70 6.24 -36.45 3.78
CA SER A 70 7.62 -36.50 4.29
C SER A 70 8.66 -36.60 3.17
N GLN A 71 8.27 -37.15 2.01
CA GLN A 71 9.13 -37.31 0.83
C GLN A 71 8.77 -36.34 -0.30
N PHE A 72 7.91 -35.34 -0.06
CA PHE A 72 7.38 -34.46 -1.09
C PHE A 72 8.45 -33.88 -2.01
N ASN A 73 9.46 -33.20 -1.45
CA ASN A 73 10.52 -32.57 -2.24
C ASN A 73 11.29 -33.58 -3.11
N LYS A 74 11.56 -34.77 -2.55
CA LYS A 74 12.31 -35.82 -3.26
C LYS A 74 11.49 -36.40 -4.41
N ILE A 75 10.20 -36.62 -4.19
CA ILE A 75 9.27 -37.11 -5.21
C ILE A 75 9.09 -36.05 -6.30
N TYR A 76 8.83 -34.80 -5.90
CA TYR A 76 8.65 -33.66 -6.80
C TYR A 76 9.86 -33.46 -7.73
N ILE A 77 11.07 -33.45 -7.16
CA ILE A 77 12.32 -33.33 -7.94
C ILE A 77 12.47 -34.50 -8.92
N THR A 78 12.22 -35.74 -8.48
CA THR A 78 12.35 -36.91 -9.36
C THR A 78 11.34 -36.87 -10.51
N CYS A 79 10.10 -36.45 -10.26
CA CYS A 79 9.10 -36.26 -11.30
C CYS A 79 9.51 -35.15 -12.28
N ALA A 80 10.07 -34.05 -11.79
CA ALA A 80 10.59 -32.97 -12.64
C ALA A 80 11.78 -33.43 -13.51
N GLN A 81 12.71 -34.22 -12.94
CA GLN A 81 13.83 -34.81 -13.68
C GLN A 81 13.36 -35.77 -14.79
N ALA A 82 12.28 -36.51 -14.54
CA ALA A 82 11.63 -37.35 -15.54
C ALA A 82 10.84 -36.57 -16.60
N GLN A 83 10.87 -35.22 -16.56
CA GLN A 83 10.14 -34.32 -17.45
C GLN A 83 8.63 -34.46 -17.35
N ILE A 84 8.11 -34.92 -16.21
CA ILE A 84 6.69 -34.80 -15.93
C ILE A 84 6.43 -33.31 -15.70
N PRO A 85 5.45 -32.69 -16.40
CA PRO A 85 5.21 -31.27 -16.22
C PRO A 85 4.92 -30.98 -14.76
N GLN A 86 5.59 -29.97 -14.19
CA GLN A 86 5.39 -29.59 -12.79
C GLN A 86 3.92 -29.29 -12.50
N PHE A 87 3.19 -28.80 -13.52
CA PHE A 87 1.75 -28.61 -13.48
C PHE A 87 0.92 -29.90 -13.35
N LYS A 88 1.49 -31.10 -13.35
CA LYS A 88 0.74 -32.35 -13.09
C LYS A 88 0.92 -32.87 -11.67
N ILE A 89 1.84 -32.30 -10.89
CA ILE A 89 2.24 -32.81 -9.57
C ILE A 89 1.65 -31.92 -8.48
N ILE A 90 0.80 -32.46 -7.61
CA ILE A 90 0.18 -31.75 -6.48
C ILE A 90 0.40 -32.52 -5.18
N SER A 91 0.41 -31.85 -4.03
CA SER A 91 0.42 -32.55 -2.73
C SER A 91 -0.97 -33.11 -2.43
N TYR A 92 -1.02 -34.12 -1.55
CA TYR A 92 -2.26 -34.63 -1.00
C TYR A 92 -3.09 -33.52 -0.33
N ASP A 93 -2.47 -32.68 0.47
CA ASP A 93 -3.16 -31.58 1.13
C ASP A 93 -3.74 -30.56 0.13
N THR A 94 -3.03 -30.21 -0.94
CA THR A 94 -3.56 -29.36 -2.02
C THR A 94 -4.76 -30.02 -2.70
N TYR A 95 -4.70 -31.34 -2.90
CA TYR A 95 -5.82 -32.10 -3.44
C TYR A 95 -7.04 -32.08 -2.49
N ILE A 96 -6.85 -32.27 -1.18
CA ILE A 96 -7.93 -32.18 -0.21
C ILE A 96 -8.54 -30.78 -0.18
N HIS A 97 -7.71 -29.74 -0.04
CA HIS A 97 -8.17 -28.38 0.14
C HIS A 97 -8.85 -27.80 -1.10
N HIS A 98 -8.25 -27.95 -2.28
CA HIS A 98 -8.72 -27.22 -3.47
C HIS A 98 -9.52 -28.11 -4.43
N VAL A 99 -9.28 -29.42 -4.44
CA VAL A 99 -9.85 -30.32 -5.44
C VAL A 99 -11.04 -31.13 -4.88
N ARG A 100 -10.96 -31.58 -3.63
CA ARG A 100 -12.01 -32.38 -2.98
C ARG A 100 -13.07 -31.52 -2.29
N ASN A 101 -12.66 -30.48 -1.57
CA ASN A 101 -13.57 -29.62 -0.80
C ASN A 101 -14.35 -28.61 -1.65
N LYS A 102 -14.29 -28.70 -2.99
CA LYS A 102 -14.98 -27.80 -3.94
C LYS A 102 -14.90 -26.33 -3.51
N VAL A 103 -13.69 -25.77 -3.50
CA VAL A 103 -13.60 -24.31 -3.61
C VAL A 103 -14.28 -23.96 -4.93
N GLU A 104 -15.34 -23.15 -4.90
CA GLU A 104 -16.09 -22.73 -6.10
C GLU A 104 -15.19 -21.85 -6.98
N TYR A 105 -14.29 -22.49 -7.72
CA TYR A 105 -13.44 -21.84 -8.69
C TYR A 105 -14.12 -21.84 -10.04
N ASN A 106 -14.35 -20.64 -10.58
CA ASN A 106 -15.04 -20.45 -11.84
C ASN A 106 -14.09 -19.86 -12.90
N VAL A 107 -13.93 -20.60 -13.99
CA VAL A 107 -13.01 -20.24 -15.08
C VAL A 107 -13.47 -19.01 -15.84
N ASP A 108 -14.77 -18.83 -16.03
CA ASP A 108 -15.30 -17.64 -16.72
C ASP A 108 -15.06 -16.38 -15.88
N ASP A 109 -15.20 -16.52 -14.56
CA ASP A 109 -14.89 -15.45 -13.60
C ASP A 109 -13.37 -15.15 -13.61
N GLU A 110 -12.48 -16.15 -13.64
CA GLU A 110 -11.03 -15.92 -13.82
C GLU A 110 -10.73 -15.15 -15.12
N GLN A 111 -11.36 -15.54 -16.23
CA GLN A 111 -11.15 -14.87 -17.53
C GLN A 111 -11.69 -13.43 -17.52
N ALA A 112 -12.83 -13.19 -16.87
CA ALA A 112 -13.37 -11.85 -16.68
C ALA A 112 -12.44 -10.99 -15.80
N LEU A 113 -11.86 -11.56 -14.75
CA LEU A 113 -10.88 -10.90 -13.88
C LEU A 113 -9.61 -10.54 -14.65
N LEU A 114 -9.04 -11.48 -15.42
CA LEU A 114 -7.85 -11.24 -16.23
C LEU A 114 -8.10 -10.17 -17.31
N LYS A 115 -9.30 -10.14 -17.89
CA LYS A 115 -9.72 -9.06 -18.79
C LYS A 115 -9.78 -7.72 -18.07
N LEU A 116 -10.39 -7.66 -16.88
CA LEU A 116 -10.44 -6.44 -16.07
C LEU A 116 -9.05 -5.91 -15.73
N ILE A 117 -8.14 -6.81 -15.32
CA ILE A 117 -6.73 -6.48 -15.03
C ILE A 117 -6.07 -5.82 -16.24
N ARG A 118 -6.26 -6.39 -17.43
CA ARG A 118 -5.74 -5.82 -18.68
C ARG A 118 -6.37 -4.48 -19.02
N ASP A 119 -7.70 -4.39 -19.02
CA ASP A 119 -8.44 -3.18 -19.42
C ASP A 119 -8.13 -1.97 -18.51
N LYS A 120 -7.81 -2.23 -17.24
CA LYS A 120 -7.44 -1.21 -16.24
C LYS A 120 -5.92 -0.98 -16.11
N ASN A 121 -5.09 -1.66 -16.92
CA ASN A 121 -3.61 -1.61 -16.85
C ASN A 121 -3.06 -1.90 -15.44
N ILE A 122 -3.63 -2.90 -14.76
CA ILE A 122 -3.22 -3.32 -13.42
C ILE A 122 -1.91 -4.10 -13.53
N ALA A 123 -0.86 -3.65 -12.83
CA ALA A 123 0.46 -4.28 -12.86
C ALA A 123 0.80 -5.01 -11.55
N ARG A 124 0.20 -4.60 -10.41
CA ARG A 124 0.47 -5.18 -9.10
C ARG A 124 -0.82 -5.51 -8.37
N VAL A 125 -1.00 -6.77 -8.01
CA VAL A 125 -2.21 -7.29 -7.38
C VAL A 125 -1.87 -7.88 -6.01
N LEU A 126 -2.62 -7.49 -4.99
CA LEU A 126 -2.67 -8.17 -3.71
C LEU A 126 -3.86 -9.13 -3.69
N ASP A 127 -3.57 -10.42 -3.76
CA ASP A 127 -4.54 -11.51 -3.67
C ASP A 127 -4.71 -11.93 -2.21
N MET A 128 -5.81 -11.48 -1.59
CA MET A 128 -6.12 -11.74 -0.18
C MET A 128 -6.50 -13.20 0.09
N ASP A 129 -6.91 -13.92 -0.96
CA ASP A 129 -7.49 -15.25 -0.86
C ASP A 129 -6.66 -16.32 -1.56
N LEU A 130 -5.54 -15.92 -2.16
CA LEU A 130 -4.73 -16.76 -3.05
C LEU A 130 -5.57 -17.36 -4.18
N TYR A 131 -6.55 -16.62 -4.68
CA TYR A 131 -7.50 -17.03 -5.71
C TYR A 131 -6.82 -17.56 -6.98
N PHE A 132 -5.72 -16.96 -7.43
CA PHE A 132 -4.99 -17.49 -8.59
C PHE A 132 -4.31 -18.85 -8.32
N ALA A 133 -3.98 -19.13 -7.06
CA ALA A 133 -3.47 -20.44 -6.62
C ALA A 133 -4.56 -21.50 -6.64
N ASP A 134 -5.75 -21.15 -6.15
CA ASP A 134 -6.95 -21.97 -6.23
C ASP A 134 -7.27 -22.27 -7.70
N GLY A 135 -7.10 -21.28 -8.55
CA GLY A 135 -7.22 -21.46 -9.99
C GLY A 135 -6.25 -22.47 -10.55
N LEU A 136 -4.95 -22.30 -10.35
CA LEU A 136 -3.97 -23.23 -10.90
C LEU A 136 -4.13 -24.66 -10.34
N SER A 137 -4.49 -24.80 -9.06
CA SER A 137 -4.73 -26.11 -8.44
C SER A 137 -5.98 -26.80 -8.98
N THR A 138 -7.00 -26.05 -9.41
CA THR A 138 -8.25 -26.57 -9.99
C THR A 138 -8.24 -26.67 -11.53
N THR A 139 -7.43 -25.86 -12.23
CA THR A 139 -7.40 -25.68 -13.71
C THR A 139 -6.32 -26.47 -14.44
N ARG A 140 -5.53 -27.30 -13.76
CA ARG A 140 -4.71 -28.34 -14.42
C ARG A 140 -5.55 -29.44 -15.14
N ASN A 141 -6.88 -29.25 -15.22
CA ASN A 141 -7.92 -30.02 -15.93
C ASN A 141 -8.14 -29.66 -17.42
N ARG A 142 -7.31 -28.79 -18.03
CA ARG A 142 -7.61 -28.15 -19.33
C ARG A 142 -7.17 -28.92 -20.60
N ALA A 143 -7.62 -30.16 -20.80
CA ALA A 143 -7.48 -30.85 -22.09
C ALA A 143 -8.80 -31.03 -22.88
N ASN A 144 -9.97 -30.91 -22.24
CA ASN A 144 -11.24 -31.37 -22.85
C ASN A 144 -12.41 -30.36 -22.86
N TYR A 145 -12.21 -29.10 -22.45
CA TYR A 145 -13.27 -28.09 -22.58
C TYR A 145 -13.12 -27.32 -23.89
N ALA A 146 -13.99 -27.64 -24.86
CA ALA A 146 -14.07 -26.96 -26.15
C ALA A 146 -14.39 -25.45 -26.04
N GLU A 147 -14.86 -24.99 -24.88
CA GLU A 147 -15.26 -23.60 -24.58
C GLU A 147 -14.09 -22.70 -24.12
N LEU A 148 -12.91 -23.27 -23.83
CA LEU A 148 -11.71 -22.49 -23.47
C LEU A 148 -11.00 -21.84 -24.67
N ASN A 149 -11.33 -22.25 -25.90
CA ASN A 149 -10.74 -21.66 -27.11
C ASN A 149 -11.25 -20.23 -27.39
N THR A 150 -12.25 -19.74 -26.66
CA THR A 150 -12.84 -18.41 -26.87
C THR A 150 -12.18 -17.28 -26.09
N PHE A 151 -11.42 -17.55 -25.01
CA PHE A 151 -10.74 -16.52 -24.22
C PHE A 151 -9.25 -16.84 -24.07
N GLN A 152 -8.41 -16.07 -24.78
CA GLN A 152 -6.94 -16.22 -24.84
C GLN A 152 -6.20 -15.41 -23.76
N LEU A 153 -6.64 -15.45 -22.50
CA LEU A 153 -6.01 -14.67 -21.42
C LEU A 153 -5.34 -15.62 -20.41
N SER A 154 -4.01 -15.75 -20.51
CA SER A 154 -3.16 -16.28 -19.43
C SER A 154 -2.84 -15.16 -18.43
N ILE A 155 -2.48 -15.52 -17.19
CA ILE A 155 -1.87 -14.57 -16.25
C ILE A 155 -0.68 -13.91 -16.96
N PRO A 156 -0.66 -12.57 -17.10
CA PRO A 156 0.43 -11.89 -17.78
C PRO A 156 1.74 -12.13 -17.01
N PRO A 157 2.84 -12.52 -17.68
CA PRO A 157 4.12 -12.78 -17.02
C PRO A 157 4.70 -11.54 -16.32
N GLU A 158 4.30 -10.34 -16.75
CA GLU A 158 4.65 -9.06 -16.14
C GLU A 158 3.79 -8.69 -14.92
N LEU A 159 2.69 -9.41 -14.67
CA LEU A 159 1.78 -9.12 -13.57
C LEU A 159 2.44 -9.53 -12.24
N ASN A 160 2.64 -8.56 -11.36
CA ASN A 160 3.21 -8.79 -10.04
C ASN A 160 2.12 -9.21 -9.05
N LEU A 161 1.96 -10.52 -8.88
CA LEU A 161 1.02 -11.12 -7.95
C LEU A 161 1.65 -11.28 -6.56
N ILE A 162 0.97 -10.79 -5.53
CA ILE A 162 1.38 -10.90 -4.13
C ILE A 162 0.27 -11.57 -3.35
N GLY A 163 0.61 -12.60 -2.59
CA GLY A 163 -0.35 -13.35 -1.78
C GLY A 163 -0.27 -13.00 -0.30
N ILE A 164 -1.31 -13.36 0.44
CA ILE A 164 -1.29 -13.42 1.91
C ILE A 164 -1.73 -14.81 2.36
N SER A 165 -1.04 -15.37 3.35
CA SER A 165 -1.40 -16.67 3.94
C SER A 165 -1.03 -16.74 5.42
N ASP A 166 -2.00 -17.11 6.25
CA ASP A 166 -1.78 -17.32 7.67
C ASP A 166 -1.13 -18.68 7.93
N ASN A 167 0.21 -18.68 7.99
CA ASN A 167 1.07 -19.81 8.35
C ASN A 167 1.09 -21.03 7.40
N GLU A 168 0.37 -21.00 6.29
CA GLU A 168 0.48 -22.01 5.23
C GLU A 168 1.44 -21.53 4.14
N TYR A 169 2.17 -22.47 3.54
CA TYR A 169 3.04 -22.20 2.40
C TYR A 169 3.15 -23.43 1.52
N TRP A 170 2.95 -23.24 0.21
CA TRP A 170 3.05 -24.31 -0.78
C TRP A 170 4.06 -23.90 -1.86
N PRO A 171 5.04 -24.75 -2.21
CA PRO A 171 6.04 -24.42 -3.24
C PRO A 171 5.46 -24.06 -4.61
N ILE A 172 4.22 -24.49 -4.91
CA ILE A 172 3.52 -24.13 -6.14
C ILE A 172 3.19 -22.63 -6.22
N TRP A 173 3.07 -21.96 -5.08
CA TRP A 173 2.78 -20.53 -5.01
C TRP A 173 3.92 -19.68 -5.56
N ASP A 174 5.17 -20.12 -5.44
CA ASP A 174 6.34 -19.41 -6.00
C ASP A 174 6.31 -19.31 -7.53
N ASN A 175 5.54 -20.17 -8.20
CA ASN A 175 5.36 -20.11 -9.65
C ASN A 175 4.28 -19.10 -10.09
N ILE A 176 3.51 -18.56 -9.14
CA ILE A 176 2.37 -17.68 -9.39
C ILE A 176 2.60 -16.31 -8.75
N TYR A 177 2.97 -16.31 -7.47
CA TYR A 177 3.19 -15.11 -6.67
C TYR A 177 4.68 -14.79 -6.60
N SER A 178 5.00 -13.52 -6.81
CA SER A 178 6.36 -13.03 -6.57
C SER A 178 6.72 -13.07 -5.08
N ARG A 179 5.72 -12.97 -4.20
CA ARG A 179 5.87 -13.01 -2.74
C ARG A 179 4.56 -13.36 -2.06
N VAL A 180 4.62 -14.13 -0.98
CA VAL A 180 3.50 -14.38 -0.06
C VAL A 180 3.85 -13.85 1.33
N TYR A 181 2.97 -13.03 1.91
CA TYR A 181 3.13 -12.47 3.25
C TYR A 181 2.33 -13.26 4.28
N HIS A 182 2.78 -13.25 5.53
CA HIS A 182 2.13 -14.01 6.62
C HIS A 182 1.23 -13.19 7.55
N LYS A 183 1.20 -11.87 7.39
CA LYS A 183 0.37 -10.96 8.18
C LYS A 183 -0.01 -9.74 7.38
N LEU A 184 -1.27 -9.33 7.46
CA LEU A 184 -1.78 -8.12 6.77
C LEU A 184 -1.01 -6.87 7.19
N ALA A 185 -0.64 -6.76 8.48
CA ALA A 185 0.19 -5.66 9.00
C ALA A 185 1.55 -5.51 8.29
N SER A 186 2.04 -6.55 7.61
CA SER A 186 3.29 -6.49 6.85
C SER A 186 3.15 -5.72 5.53
N LEU A 187 1.92 -5.37 5.15
CA LEU A 187 1.57 -4.70 3.90
C LEU A 187 1.33 -3.19 4.10
N LEU A 188 1.39 -2.69 5.34
CA LEU A 188 1.06 -1.30 5.71
C LEU A 188 1.86 -0.21 4.97
N LEU A 189 2.96 -0.57 4.32
CA LEU A 189 3.83 0.36 3.57
C LEU A 189 3.87 0.06 2.07
N GLN A 190 2.97 -0.79 1.56
CA GLN A 190 2.97 -1.20 0.17
C GLN A 190 1.76 -0.63 -0.58
N HIS A 191 2.00 -0.29 -1.84
CA HIS A 191 0.97 0.11 -2.78
C HIS A 191 0.69 -1.04 -3.74
N PHE A 192 -0.59 -1.20 -4.10
CA PHE A 192 -1.10 -2.18 -5.06
C PHE A 192 -2.03 -1.47 -6.05
N ASP A 193 -2.09 -1.94 -7.29
CA ASP A 193 -3.07 -1.41 -8.23
C ASP A 193 -4.45 -2.02 -7.94
N LEU A 194 -4.48 -3.29 -7.52
CA LEU A 194 -5.70 -4.04 -7.20
C LEU A 194 -5.56 -4.81 -5.88
N LEU A 195 -6.50 -4.60 -4.97
CA LEU A 195 -6.84 -5.50 -3.88
C LEU A 195 -7.90 -6.51 -4.36
N LEU A 196 -7.64 -7.80 -4.20
CA LEU A 196 -8.52 -8.86 -4.67
C LEU A 196 -9.03 -9.68 -3.47
N ILE A 197 -10.35 -9.71 -3.28
CA ILE A 197 -11.05 -10.41 -2.19
C ILE A 197 -12.12 -11.30 -2.81
N MET A 198 -11.84 -12.59 -2.98
CA MET A 198 -12.67 -13.53 -3.76
C MET A 198 -13.42 -14.55 -2.92
N LYS A 199 -13.05 -14.75 -1.66
CA LYS A 199 -13.77 -15.64 -0.75
C LYS A 199 -14.99 -14.93 -0.14
N ILE A 200 -16.13 -15.63 -0.16
CA ILE A 200 -17.38 -15.15 0.44
C ILE A 200 -17.23 -15.07 1.97
N ARG A 201 -17.61 -13.92 2.53
CA ARG A 201 -17.46 -13.57 3.95
C ARG A 201 -18.70 -12.83 4.49
N PRO A 202 -18.87 -12.74 5.82
CA PRO A 202 -19.79 -11.80 6.45
C PRO A 202 -19.41 -10.33 6.15
N MET A 203 -20.39 -9.43 6.27
CA MET A 203 -20.19 -8.01 5.94
C MET A 203 -19.11 -7.33 6.78
N GLU A 204 -19.06 -7.64 8.07
CA GLU A 204 -18.13 -7.03 9.02
C GLU A 204 -16.67 -7.29 8.60
N GLU A 205 -16.41 -8.47 8.03
CA GLU A 205 -15.08 -8.86 7.59
C GLU A 205 -14.67 -8.13 6.30
N TYR A 206 -15.59 -7.94 5.34
CA TYR A 206 -15.33 -7.08 4.19
C TYR A 206 -15.00 -5.66 4.61
N ILE A 207 -15.79 -5.06 5.51
CA ILE A 207 -15.54 -3.72 6.03
C ILE A 207 -14.18 -3.65 6.71
N HIS A 208 -13.86 -4.64 7.55
CA HIS A 208 -12.58 -4.70 8.24
C HIS A 208 -11.39 -4.73 7.26
N LEU A 209 -11.46 -5.57 6.22
CA LEU A 209 -10.40 -5.66 5.21
C LEU A 209 -10.27 -4.36 4.40
N ILE A 210 -11.38 -3.79 3.94
CA ILE A 210 -11.39 -2.50 3.23
C ILE A 210 -10.75 -1.42 4.10
N ASN A 211 -11.18 -1.28 5.35
CA ASN A 211 -10.67 -0.26 6.26
C ASN A 211 -9.19 -0.46 6.61
N SER A 212 -8.76 -1.71 6.83
CA SER A 212 -7.37 -2.03 7.20
C SER A 212 -6.38 -1.88 6.04
N THR A 213 -6.89 -1.82 4.80
CA THR A 213 -6.09 -1.66 3.58
C THR A 213 -6.39 -0.36 2.85
N TYR A 214 -7.27 0.48 3.40
CA TYR A 214 -7.73 1.70 2.73
C TYR A 214 -6.55 2.62 2.40
N GLY A 215 -6.50 3.14 1.16
CA GLY A 215 -5.42 3.99 0.66
C GLY A 215 -4.16 3.23 0.17
N SER A 216 -4.09 1.91 0.36
CA SER A 216 -2.99 1.07 -0.17
C SER A 216 -3.26 0.55 -1.59
N TRP A 217 -4.45 0.79 -2.14
CA TRP A 217 -4.87 0.30 -3.45
C TRP A 217 -5.64 1.35 -4.26
N LYS A 218 -5.54 1.27 -5.60
CA LYS A 218 -6.39 2.06 -6.52
C LYS A 218 -7.74 1.40 -6.76
N TYR A 219 -7.75 0.08 -6.90
CA TYR A 219 -8.95 -0.73 -7.09
C TYR A 219 -9.08 -1.76 -5.99
N ALA A 220 -10.30 -2.05 -5.54
CA ALA A 220 -10.62 -3.23 -4.77
C ALA A 220 -11.76 -3.99 -5.46
N LEU A 221 -11.56 -5.29 -5.72
CA LEU A 221 -12.58 -6.16 -6.29
C LEU A 221 -12.99 -7.20 -5.24
N ILE A 222 -14.28 -7.22 -4.93
CA ILE A 222 -14.84 -8.02 -3.84
C ILE A 222 -15.93 -8.93 -4.39
N GLN A 223 -15.78 -10.24 -4.20
CA GLN A 223 -16.81 -11.21 -4.54
C GLN A 223 -17.84 -11.31 -3.41
N VAL A 224 -19.13 -11.16 -3.76
CA VAL A 224 -20.24 -11.17 -2.82
C VAL A 224 -21.33 -12.12 -3.31
N GLU A 225 -21.89 -12.94 -2.42
CA GLU A 225 -23.02 -13.80 -2.74
C GLU A 225 -24.26 -12.97 -3.12
N ARG A 226 -24.91 -13.32 -4.24
CA ARG A 226 -26.12 -12.62 -4.71
C ARG A 226 -27.24 -12.74 -3.69
N GLU A 227 -27.99 -11.65 -3.54
CA GLU A 227 -29.19 -11.57 -2.68
C GLU A 227 -28.95 -11.86 -1.19
N SER A 228 -27.68 -12.01 -0.77
CA SER A 228 -27.29 -12.14 0.63
C SER A 228 -27.55 -10.85 1.42
N LEU A 229 -27.55 -10.95 2.76
CA LEU A 229 -27.63 -9.79 3.65
C LEU A 229 -26.50 -8.79 3.33
N ALA A 230 -25.26 -9.29 3.24
CA ALA A 230 -24.09 -8.48 2.91
C ALA A 230 -24.23 -7.77 1.55
N HIS A 231 -24.73 -8.44 0.52
CA HIS A 231 -24.97 -7.82 -0.80
C HIS A 231 -25.97 -6.67 -0.73
N ASN A 232 -27.06 -6.83 0.04
CA ASN A 232 -28.08 -5.79 0.20
C ASN A 232 -27.58 -4.60 1.02
N GLU A 233 -26.78 -4.84 2.04
CA GLU A 233 -26.24 -3.80 2.92
C GLU A 233 -25.10 -3.03 2.25
N LEU A 234 -24.16 -3.72 1.58
CA LEU A 234 -23.10 -3.07 0.78
C LEU A 234 -23.69 -2.11 -0.26
N LYS A 235 -24.78 -2.50 -0.93
CA LYS A 235 -25.48 -1.63 -1.89
C LYS A 235 -26.05 -0.33 -1.30
N ARG A 236 -26.23 -0.25 0.02
CA ARG A 236 -26.79 0.91 0.71
C ARG A 236 -25.71 1.84 1.29
N LEU A 237 -24.44 1.46 1.21
CA LEU A 237 -23.35 2.30 1.72
C LEU A 237 -23.15 3.54 0.86
N ASP A 238 -22.83 4.65 1.52
CA ASP A 238 -22.45 5.90 0.87
C ASP A 238 -20.96 5.89 0.50
N TYR A 239 -20.61 5.24 -0.61
CA TYR A 239 -19.24 5.15 -1.09
C TYR A 239 -18.64 6.51 -1.46
N ALA A 240 -19.46 7.46 -1.94
CA ALA A 240 -19.00 8.80 -2.28
C ALA A 240 -18.50 9.55 -1.03
N GLY A 241 -19.16 9.36 0.12
CA GLY A 241 -18.69 9.86 1.42
C GLY A 241 -17.32 9.32 1.85
N PHE A 242 -16.81 8.27 1.20
CA PHE A 242 -15.49 7.69 1.42
C PHE A 242 -14.55 7.86 0.21
N ASN A 243 -14.80 8.79 -0.71
CA ASN A 243 -14.00 8.96 -1.95
C ASN A 243 -13.87 7.66 -2.77
N LEU A 244 -14.90 6.80 -2.71
CA LEU A 244 -14.96 5.55 -3.45
C LEU A 244 -16.06 5.64 -4.50
N LYS A 245 -15.72 5.23 -5.72
CA LYS A 245 -16.69 4.93 -6.76
C LYS A 245 -16.97 3.43 -6.76
N ALA A 246 -18.19 3.04 -6.40
CA ALA A 246 -18.63 1.65 -6.42
C ALA A 246 -19.32 1.29 -7.74
N THR A 247 -18.92 0.17 -8.33
CA THR A 247 -19.55 -0.42 -9.52
C THR A 247 -19.85 -1.89 -9.25
N TRP A 248 -21.07 -2.33 -9.49
CA TRP A 248 -21.46 -3.73 -9.39
C TRP A 248 -21.34 -4.42 -10.75
N LEU A 249 -20.61 -5.53 -10.80
CA LEU A 249 -20.42 -6.38 -11.98
C LEU A 249 -21.07 -7.75 -11.73
N SER A 250 -21.63 -8.34 -12.77
CA SER A 250 -22.19 -9.70 -12.69
C SER A 250 -21.10 -10.75 -12.92
N ALA A 251 -20.97 -11.68 -11.98
CA ALA A 251 -20.24 -12.96 -12.11
C ALA A 251 -21.26 -14.10 -12.13
N GLN A 252 -20.93 -15.35 -12.49
CA GLN A 252 -21.97 -16.37 -12.74
C GLN A 252 -22.98 -16.54 -11.58
N ASN A 253 -22.52 -16.99 -10.41
CA ASN A 253 -23.35 -17.25 -9.22
C ASN A 253 -23.18 -16.19 -8.12
N THR A 254 -22.34 -15.19 -8.36
CA THR A 254 -22.03 -14.11 -7.40
C THR A 254 -22.19 -12.74 -8.06
N SER A 255 -21.99 -11.69 -7.27
CA SER A 255 -21.83 -10.32 -7.74
C SER A 255 -20.44 -9.86 -7.34
N TRP A 256 -19.78 -9.09 -8.21
CA TRP A 256 -18.56 -8.41 -7.82
C TRP A 256 -18.84 -6.94 -7.53
N LEU A 257 -18.34 -6.48 -6.41
CA LEU A 257 -18.26 -5.06 -6.08
C LEU A 257 -16.85 -4.58 -6.45
N LEU A 258 -16.76 -3.79 -7.51
CA LEU A 258 -15.55 -3.05 -7.86
C LEU A 258 -15.61 -1.68 -7.19
N LEU A 259 -14.69 -1.44 -6.27
CA LEU A 259 -14.41 -0.14 -5.70
C LEU A 259 -13.23 0.46 -6.45
N GLU A 260 -13.43 1.65 -6.98
CA GLU A 260 -12.37 2.50 -7.52
C GLU A 260 -12.15 3.61 -6.50
N TYR A 261 -10.96 3.65 -5.92
CA TYR A 261 -10.55 4.78 -5.12
C TYR A 261 -10.38 5.96 -6.07
N ASP A 262 -11.26 6.96 -5.92
CA ASP A 262 -11.19 8.21 -6.66
C ASP A 262 -10.12 9.07 -5.99
N LYS A 263 -8.88 8.58 -6.11
CA LYS A 263 -7.69 9.23 -5.59
C LYS A 263 -7.58 10.57 -6.31
N GLN A 264 -7.59 11.66 -5.56
CA GLN A 264 -7.17 12.92 -6.13
C GLN A 264 -5.68 12.78 -6.51
N ASP A 265 -5.35 13.11 -7.76
CA ASP A 265 -3.97 13.18 -8.23
C ASP A 265 -3.20 14.20 -7.36
N VAL A 266 -3.91 15.25 -6.93
CA VAL A 266 -3.42 16.35 -6.10
C VAL A 266 -4.18 16.43 -4.77
N GLU A 267 -3.46 16.37 -3.64
CA GLU A 267 -4.01 16.69 -2.32
C GLU A 267 -3.21 17.81 -1.65
N ILE A 268 -3.87 18.87 -1.20
CA ILE A 268 -3.27 19.96 -0.41
C ILE A 268 -3.85 19.92 1.00
N TYR A 269 -3.02 19.67 1.99
CA TYR A 269 -3.46 19.63 3.39
C TYR A 269 -3.41 21.02 4.01
N VAL A 270 -4.55 21.49 4.51
CA VAL A 270 -4.71 22.77 5.21
C VAL A 270 -4.49 22.54 6.69
N ILE A 271 -3.32 22.92 7.19
CA ILE A 271 -2.90 22.64 8.56
C ILE A 271 -3.52 23.66 9.52
N CYS A 272 -4.38 23.18 10.41
CA CYS A 272 -5.13 23.95 11.39
C CYS A 272 -4.67 23.58 12.81
N HIS A 273 -4.33 24.57 13.64
CA HIS A 273 -4.04 24.38 15.08
C HIS A 273 -5.08 25.06 15.99
N LYS A 274 -6.12 25.67 15.40
CA LYS A 274 -7.25 26.31 16.07
C LYS A 274 -8.44 26.38 15.10
N PRO A 275 -9.67 26.58 15.61
CA PRO A 275 -10.83 26.78 14.76
C PRO A 275 -10.62 27.96 13.80
N TYR A 276 -10.97 27.76 12.53
CA TYR A 276 -10.92 28.79 11.51
C TYR A 276 -11.96 28.54 10.43
N GLU A 277 -12.62 29.60 9.97
CA GLU A 277 -13.54 29.54 8.83
C GLU A 277 -12.75 29.58 7.53
N LEU A 278 -12.68 28.43 6.85
CA LEU A 278 -11.99 28.34 5.58
C LEU A 278 -12.79 29.03 4.48
N PRO A 279 -12.13 29.71 3.52
CA PRO A 279 -12.80 30.28 2.37
C PRO A 279 -13.32 29.14 1.46
N ASN A 280 -14.05 29.49 0.40
CA ASN A 280 -14.42 28.52 -0.62
C ASN A 280 -13.17 28.07 -1.40
N LEU A 281 -12.57 26.96 -0.96
CA LEU A 281 -11.37 26.37 -1.56
C LEU A 281 -11.75 25.32 -2.62
N PRO A 282 -10.88 25.11 -3.63
CA PRO A 282 -11.01 23.96 -4.53
C PRO A 282 -11.11 22.62 -3.77
N PRO A 283 -11.77 21.59 -4.33
CA PRO A 283 -11.96 20.29 -3.66
C PRO A 283 -10.69 19.53 -3.29
N ILE A 284 -9.53 19.96 -3.80
CA ILE A 284 -8.21 19.38 -3.48
C ILE A 284 -7.66 19.80 -2.11
N TYR A 285 -8.32 20.72 -1.41
CA TYR A 285 -7.89 21.20 -0.11
C TYR A 285 -8.53 20.42 1.04
N HIS A 286 -7.71 19.74 1.84
CA HIS A 286 -8.13 18.86 2.93
C HIS A 286 -7.71 19.43 4.29
N PRO A 287 -8.64 19.93 5.11
CA PRO A 287 -8.30 20.44 6.43
C PRO A 287 -7.84 19.34 7.39
N ILE A 288 -6.76 19.59 8.12
CA ILE A 288 -6.22 18.68 9.12
C ILE A 288 -5.89 19.42 10.42
N HIS A 289 -6.31 18.86 11.55
CA HIS A 289 -6.02 19.37 12.88
C HIS A 289 -4.65 18.86 13.35
N ALA A 290 -3.66 19.76 13.37
CA ALA A 290 -2.34 19.47 13.91
C ALA A 290 -2.35 19.48 15.44
N GLY A 291 -1.76 18.45 16.05
CA GLY A 291 -1.67 18.33 17.50
C GLY A 291 -2.97 17.95 18.18
N LYS A 292 -3.90 17.29 17.47
CA LYS A 292 -5.17 16.85 18.05
C LYS A 292 -4.94 15.91 19.24
N ASN A 293 -4.02 14.95 19.09
CA ASN A 293 -3.52 14.07 20.14
C ASN A 293 -4.60 13.49 21.07
N GLY A 294 -5.70 12.97 20.50
CA GLY A 294 -6.82 12.37 21.24
C GLY A 294 -7.80 13.36 21.86
N ALA A 295 -7.61 14.68 21.71
CA ALA A 295 -8.60 15.67 22.10
C ALA A 295 -9.81 15.68 21.17
N GLU A 296 -10.97 16.17 21.64
CA GLU A 296 -12.19 16.29 20.82
C GLU A 296 -11.95 17.13 19.54
N GLY A 297 -11.01 18.08 19.60
CA GLY A 297 -10.66 18.95 18.47
C GLY A 297 -11.76 19.96 18.16
N PHE A 298 -11.88 20.36 16.89
CA PHE A 298 -12.87 21.32 16.42
C PHE A 298 -13.56 20.85 15.13
N GLY A 299 -13.90 19.55 15.08
CA GLY A 299 -14.67 18.97 13.99
C GLY A 299 -13.88 18.65 12.71
N LEU A 300 -12.55 18.68 12.77
CA LEU A 300 -11.66 18.30 11.66
C LEU A 300 -10.98 16.94 11.92
N PRO A 301 -10.62 16.18 10.86
CA PRO A 301 -9.69 15.06 10.96
C PRO A 301 -8.38 15.50 11.63
N GLY A 302 -7.80 14.64 12.46
CA GLY A 302 -6.57 14.94 13.19
C GLY A 302 -5.35 14.23 12.64
N ASP A 303 -4.18 14.77 12.95
CA ASP A 303 -2.87 14.13 12.71
C ASP A 303 -2.53 13.04 13.75
N ASP A 304 -3.52 12.55 14.51
CA ASP A 304 -3.39 11.61 15.63
C ASP A 304 -3.86 10.19 15.29
N THR A 305 -3.94 9.86 14.01
CA THR A 305 -4.36 8.55 13.49
C THR A 305 -3.21 7.85 12.76
N GLY A 306 -3.27 6.52 12.61
CA GLY A 306 -2.21 5.74 11.96
C GLY A 306 -0.83 5.93 12.62
N GLU A 307 0.23 5.93 11.83
CA GLU A 307 1.58 6.26 12.34
C GLU A 307 1.69 7.79 12.51
N ASN A 308 1.91 8.24 13.74
CA ASN A 308 1.89 9.67 14.03
C ASN A 308 2.79 10.10 15.18
N ILE A 309 3.01 11.41 15.24
CA ILE A 309 3.72 12.12 16.31
C ILE A 309 2.92 13.32 16.81
N SER A 310 1.58 13.23 16.79
CA SER A 310 0.68 14.34 17.16
C SER A 310 1.00 14.92 18.54
N PHE A 311 1.39 14.08 19.50
CA PHE A 311 1.81 14.48 20.85
C PHE A 311 3.03 15.42 20.89
N LEU A 312 3.83 15.49 19.81
CA LEU A 312 4.99 16.40 19.70
C LEU A 312 4.62 17.80 19.22
N ASN A 313 3.35 18.07 18.86
CA ASN A 313 2.92 19.36 18.33
C ASN A 313 3.27 20.56 19.23
N PRO A 314 3.22 20.48 20.58
CA PRO A 314 3.68 21.57 21.45
C PRO A 314 5.15 21.98 21.24
N TYR A 315 5.95 21.12 20.60
CA TYR A 315 7.38 21.31 20.36
C TYR A 315 7.71 21.57 18.88
N ILE A 316 7.08 20.83 17.96
CA ILE A 316 7.41 20.86 16.52
C ILE A 316 6.32 21.48 15.64
N ASN A 317 5.26 22.02 16.23
CA ASN A 317 4.14 22.71 15.56
C ASN A 317 3.56 21.89 14.39
N GLU A 318 3.29 22.54 13.25
CA GLU A 318 2.67 21.96 12.04
C GLU A 318 3.46 20.79 11.43
N LEU A 319 4.71 20.55 11.85
CA LEU A 319 5.49 19.40 11.38
C LEU A 319 4.86 18.06 11.77
N THR A 320 4.03 18.01 12.82
CA THR A 320 3.28 16.78 13.15
C THR A 320 2.30 16.38 12.06
N ALA A 321 1.62 17.35 11.45
CA ALA A 321 0.72 17.11 10.32
C ALA A 321 1.51 16.71 9.07
N ILE A 322 2.67 17.33 8.82
CA ILE A 322 3.56 16.92 7.71
C ILE A 322 4.08 15.48 7.89
N TYR A 323 4.39 15.07 9.13
CA TYR A 323 4.78 13.70 9.42
C TYR A 323 3.63 12.73 9.15
N TRP A 324 2.44 13.08 9.62
CA TRP A 324 1.24 12.29 9.39
C TRP A 324 0.97 12.14 7.89
N MET A 325 1.08 13.23 7.11
CA MET A 325 0.98 13.20 5.66
C MET A 325 2.00 12.24 5.03
N TRP A 326 3.25 12.26 5.50
CA TRP A 326 4.32 11.37 5.03
C TRP A 326 4.02 9.89 5.29
N LYS A 327 3.39 9.56 6.41
CA LYS A 327 3.16 8.16 6.80
C LYS A 327 1.81 7.58 6.38
N ASN A 328 0.81 8.43 6.15
CA ASN A 328 -0.59 7.97 6.05
C ASN A 328 -1.27 8.39 4.74
N THR A 329 -0.56 9.02 3.79
CA THR A 329 -1.14 9.49 2.52
C THR A 329 -0.32 8.99 1.33
N SER A 330 -0.94 8.94 0.15
CA SER A 330 -0.30 8.39 -1.05
C SER A 330 -0.50 9.19 -2.34
N SER A 331 -1.17 10.36 -2.33
CA SER A 331 -1.34 11.27 -3.50
C SER A 331 -0.07 11.51 -4.31
N ASP A 332 -0.21 11.58 -5.63
CA ASP A 332 0.90 11.68 -6.57
C ASP A 332 1.54 13.08 -6.54
N ILE A 333 0.72 14.09 -6.28
CA ILE A 333 1.10 15.45 -5.95
C ILE A 333 0.53 15.79 -4.57
N ILE A 334 1.39 16.26 -3.69
CA ILE A 334 1.02 16.62 -2.32
C ILE A 334 1.43 18.05 -2.03
N GLY A 335 0.62 18.76 -1.25
CA GLY A 335 0.92 20.09 -0.78
C GLY A 335 0.51 20.38 0.64
N THR A 336 1.02 21.49 1.15
CA THR A 336 0.76 22.04 2.47
C THR A 336 0.30 23.49 2.36
N ALA A 337 -0.75 23.83 3.09
CA ALA A 337 -1.22 25.19 3.28
C ALA A 337 -1.45 25.46 4.77
N HIS A 338 -1.37 26.74 5.16
CA HIS A 338 -1.83 27.15 6.49
C HIS A 338 -3.33 27.42 6.44
N TYR A 339 -3.99 27.30 7.57
CA TYR A 339 -5.43 27.58 7.69
C TYR A 339 -5.87 28.99 7.23
N HIS A 340 -4.96 29.97 7.18
CA HIS A 340 -5.25 31.35 6.75
C HIS A 340 -4.39 31.86 5.58
N ARG A 341 -3.62 30.98 4.92
CA ARG A 341 -2.76 31.36 3.78
C ARG A 341 -2.84 30.34 2.66
N PHE A 342 -3.11 30.81 1.45
CA PHE A 342 -3.35 29.95 0.28
C PHE A 342 -2.64 30.47 -0.95
N PHE A 343 -2.09 29.57 -1.78
CA PHE A 343 -1.54 29.92 -3.09
C PHE A 343 -2.63 30.46 -4.02
N VAL A 344 -2.28 31.42 -4.87
CA VAL A 344 -3.18 31.97 -5.89
C VAL A 344 -2.62 31.84 -7.30
N ASN A 345 -3.51 31.71 -8.27
CA ASN A 345 -3.22 31.59 -9.71
C ASN A 345 -2.84 32.93 -10.34
N GLU A 346 -1.83 33.59 -9.78
CA GLU A 346 -1.32 34.87 -10.27
C GLU A 346 0.18 34.83 -10.52
N PRO A 347 0.70 35.68 -11.41
CA PRO A 347 2.13 35.91 -11.52
C PRO A 347 2.68 36.28 -10.14
N ALA A 348 3.85 35.74 -9.81
CA ALA A 348 4.52 36.04 -8.57
C ALA A 348 5.15 37.44 -8.61
N ASP A 349 4.44 38.51 -8.95
CA ASP A 349 5.01 39.85 -8.93
C ASP A 349 5.05 40.41 -7.49
N SER A 350 4.09 40.01 -6.67
CA SER A 350 3.98 40.33 -5.24
C SER A 350 4.18 39.11 -4.34
N TYR A 351 4.46 39.35 -3.04
CA TYR A 351 4.53 38.29 -2.03
C TYR A 351 3.14 37.90 -1.50
N ILE A 352 2.27 38.89 -1.36
CA ILE A 352 0.89 38.78 -0.90
C ILE A 352 -0.02 39.23 -2.04
N SER A 353 -1.14 38.54 -2.22
CA SER A 353 -2.19 38.90 -3.16
C SER A 353 -3.51 39.14 -2.41
N GLU A 354 -4.33 40.05 -2.94
CA GLU A 354 -5.72 40.26 -2.52
C GLU A 354 -6.69 39.32 -3.26
N SER A 355 -6.17 38.53 -4.19
CA SER A 355 -6.91 37.58 -5.00
C SER A 355 -7.43 36.42 -4.17
N HIS A 356 -8.61 35.94 -4.54
CA HIS A 356 -9.20 34.73 -4.01
C HIS A 356 -9.28 33.64 -5.10
N ASN A 357 -8.51 33.80 -6.18
CA ASN A 357 -8.34 32.79 -7.23
C ASN A 357 -7.32 31.75 -6.76
N TYR A 358 -7.74 30.88 -5.85
CA TYR A 358 -6.89 29.88 -5.22
C TYR A 358 -6.38 28.85 -6.23
N LEU A 359 -5.18 28.35 -5.98
CA LEU A 359 -4.50 27.36 -6.82
C LEU A 359 -5.35 26.09 -7.00
N ASP A 360 -5.57 25.68 -8.25
CA ASP A 360 -6.42 24.55 -8.59
C ASP A 360 -5.62 23.41 -9.24
N GLU A 361 -6.24 22.22 -9.29
CA GLU A 361 -5.61 21.00 -9.82
C GLU A 361 -5.10 21.15 -11.27
N PRO A 362 -5.89 21.68 -12.24
CA PRO A 362 -5.40 21.87 -13.61
C PRO A 362 -4.15 22.76 -13.67
N THR A 363 -4.12 23.85 -12.89
CA THR A 363 -2.97 24.75 -12.86
C THR A 363 -1.75 24.09 -12.24
N ILE A 364 -1.92 23.30 -11.17
CA ILE A 364 -0.84 22.55 -10.53
C ILE A 364 -0.19 21.59 -11.53
N HIS A 365 -0.99 20.83 -12.28
CA HIS A 365 -0.48 19.92 -13.31
C HIS A 365 0.33 20.65 -14.38
N GLU A 366 -0.16 21.80 -14.86
CA GLU A 366 0.55 22.59 -15.86
C GLU A 366 1.89 23.10 -15.32
N LEU A 367 1.90 23.64 -14.11
CA LEU A 367 3.11 24.17 -13.48
C LEU A 367 4.16 23.07 -13.25
N LEU A 368 3.75 21.88 -12.78
CA LEU A 368 4.66 20.77 -12.49
C LEU A 368 5.16 20.00 -13.72
N LYS A 369 4.80 20.39 -14.94
CA LYS A 369 5.45 19.87 -16.17
C LYS A 369 6.90 20.34 -16.26
N GLU A 370 7.12 21.62 -15.99
CA GLU A 370 8.42 22.29 -16.13
C GLU A 370 9.13 22.52 -14.77
N HIS A 371 8.44 22.25 -13.66
CA HIS A 371 8.93 22.49 -12.31
C HIS A 371 8.80 21.25 -11.44
N ASP A 372 9.61 21.17 -10.39
CA ASP A 372 9.62 20.04 -9.46
C ASP A 372 8.81 20.36 -8.19
N ILE A 373 8.77 21.64 -7.79
CA ILE A 373 8.09 22.12 -6.59
C ILE A 373 7.54 23.54 -6.79
N ILE A 374 6.33 23.79 -6.29
CA ILE A 374 5.70 25.10 -6.18
C ILE A 374 5.88 25.60 -4.75
N LEU A 375 6.39 26.82 -4.60
CA LEU A 375 6.65 27.47 -3.31
C LEU A 375 6.06 28.88 -3.29
N ARG A 376 5.91 29.41 -2.08
CA ARG A 376 5.61 30.83 -1.91
C ARG A 376 6.76 31.65 -2.46
N ARG A 377 6.49 32.77 -3.13
CA ARG A 377 7.52 33.72 -3.55
C ARG A 377 8.47 34.03 -2.40
N SER A 378 9.75 33.86 -2.65
CA SER A 378 10.80 34.09 -1.68
C SER A 378 10.75 35.51 -1.17
N VAL A 379 10.78 35.69 0.14
CA VAL A 379 10.88 37.01 0.76
C VAL A 379 12.32 37.22 1.22
N PRO A 380 12.84 38.45 1.16
CA PRO A 380 14.02 38.80 1.90
C PRO A 380 13.69 38.64 3.38
N TYR A 381 14.26 37.61 4.00
CA TYR A 381 14.27 37.59 5.44
C TYR A 381 15.24 38.67 5.87
N GLY A 382 14.90 39.42 6.91
CA GLY A 382 15.94 40.15 7.64
C GLY A 382 16.93 39.15 8.26
N ASN A 383 17.59 39.52 9.35
CA ASN A 383 18.32 38.52 10.10
C ASN A 383 17.35 37.48 10.73
N THR A 384 17.14 36.32 10.10
CA THR A 384 16.34 35.20 10.65
C THR A 384 16.80 34.86 12.07
N GLU A 385 18.11 34.85 12.27
CA GLU A 385 18.72 34.64 13.57
C GLU A 385 18.39 35.75 14.59
N ASP A 386 18.30 37.04 14.20
CA ASP A 386 17.87 38.08 15.15
C ASP A 386 16.38 37.97 15.47
N CYS A 387 15.55 37.55 14.51
CA CYS A 387 14.15 37.25 14.77
C CYS A 387 14.04 36.14 15.81
N PHE A 388 14.74 35.02 15.61
CA PHE A 388 14.74 33.92 16.58
C PHE A 388 15.27 34.33 17.95
N ARG A 389 16.42 35.03 18.03
CA ARG A 389 16.94 35.58 19.28
C ARG A 389 15.93 36.49 19.99
N LYS A 390 15.19 37.33 19.25
CA LYS A 390 14.19 38.24 19.80
C LYS A 390 12.95 37.49 20.31
N PHE A 391 12.49 36.48 19.57
CA PHE A 391 11.29 35.72 19.94
C PHE A 391 11.55 34.71 21.06
N MET A 392 12.76 34.18 21.18
CA MET A 392 13.08 33.00 22.01
C MET A 392 14.14 33.25 23.07
N GLY A 393 14.70 34.47 23.14
CA GLY A 393 15.85 34.76 24.00
C GLY A 393 17.18 34.29 23.41
N TYR A 394 18.24 35.05 23.71
CA TYR A 394 19.55 34.87 23.09
C TYR A 394 20.19 33.52 23.47
N ASP A 395 20.34 33.24 24.76
CA ASP A 395 21.06 32.04 25.25
C ASP A 395 20.38 30.73 24.82
N PHE A 396 19.05 30.73 24.81
CA PHE A 396 18.27 29.57 24.42
C PHE A 396 18.38 29.31 22.92
N TYR A 397 18.28 30.35 22.09
CA TYR A 397 18.51 30.24 20.65
C TYR A 397 19.91 29.70 20.33
N GLU A 398 20.96 30.22 20.95
CA GLU A 398 22.34 29.74 20.70
C GLU A 398 22.52 28.26 21.09
N THR A 399 21.88 27.83 22.19
CA THR A 399 21.86 26.43 22.61
C THR A 399 21.16 25.56 21.58
N ALA A 400 19.97 25.94 21.13
CA ALA A 400 19.22 25.21 20.11
C ALA A 400 19.97 25.15 18.77
N LYS A 401 20.54 26.27 18.32
CA LYS A 401 21.37 26.34 17.12
C LYS A 401 22.56 25.37 17.19
N LYS A 402 23.26 25.33 18.33
CA LYS A 402 24.39 24.40 18.53
C LYS A 402 23.94 22.94 18.48
N ILE A 403 22.77 22.62 19.06
CA ILE A 403 22.20 21.27 18.99
C ILE A 403 21.88 20.90 17.55
N PHE A 404 21.11 21.72 16.83
CA PHE A 404 20.77 21.46 15.43
C PHE A 404 22.00 21.34 14.53
N LEU A 405 22.99 22.21 14.72
CA LEU A 405 24.25 22.12 13.99
C LEU A 405 24.94 20.78 14.26
N GLY A 406 25.06 20.37 15.52
CA GLY A 406 25.65 19.09 15.88
C GLY A 406 24.89 17.89 15.29
N VAL A 407 23.56 17.92 15.31
CA VAL A 407 22.73 16.88 14.67
C VAL A 407 22.99 16.83 13.16
N ILE A 408 22.98 17.97 12.49
CA ILE A 408 23.24 18.05 11.05
C ILE A 408 24.64 17.54 10.72
N THR A 409 25.67 17.91 11.49
CA THR A 409 27.02 17.38 11.31
C THR A 409 27.07 15.86 11.46
N ASP A 410 26.28 15.28 12.38
CA ASP A 410 26.25 13.84 12.61
C ASP A 410 25.49 13.08 11.50
N VAL A 411 24.34 13.58 11.04
CA VAL A 411 23.42 12.83 10.17
C VAL A 411 23.46 13.24 8.70
N ALA A 412 23.88 14.48 8.41
CA ALA A 412 23.86 15.07 7.07
C ALA A 412 24.94 16.19 6.94
N PRO A 413 26.23 15.87 7.15
CA PRO A 413 27.31 16.87 7.25
C PRO A 413 27.42 17.76 6.03
N GLU A 414 27.05 17.26 4.85
CA GLU A 414 27.04 18.05 3.63
C GLU A 414 26.05 19.24 3.66
N TYR A 415 25.10 19.29 4.60
CA TYR A 415 24.12 20.37 4.75
C TYR A 415 24.57 21.49 5.70
N GLU A 416 25.73 21.37 6.35
CA GLU A 416 26.19 22.33 7.37
C GLU A 416 26.24 23.77 6.85
N ASP A 417 26.93 24.00 5.71
CA ASP A 417 27.02 25.32 5.08
C ASP A 417 25.66 25.88 4.67
N ALA A 418 24.77 25.00 4.17
CA ALA A 418 23.44 25.40 3.73
C ALA A 418 22.54 25.79 4.91
N PHE A 419 22.69 25.10 6.04
CA PHE A 419 22.03 25.43 7.30
C PHE A 419 22.48 26.78 7.86
N LEU A 420 23.79 27.02 7.93
CA LEU A 420 24.33 28.30 8.38
C LEU A 420 23.94 29.45 7.44
N PHE A 421 23.93 29.20 6.12
CA PHE A 421 23.44 30.18 5.14
C PHE A 421 21.98 30.53 5.35
N ALA A 422 21.11 29.53 5.60
CA ALA A 422 19.68 29.75 5.78
C ALA A 422 19.34 30.65 6.98
N LEU A 423 20.17 30.61 8.02
CA LEU A 423 20.05 31.45 9.23
C LEU A 423 20.67 32.86 9.06
N SER A 424 21.43 33.09 7.99
CA SER A 424 22.22 34.32 7.81
C SER A 424 21.39 35.55 7.41
N ARG A 425 21.98 36.74 7.62
CA ARG A 425 21.42 38.06 7.28
C ARG A 425 21.19 38.33 5.79
N HIS A 426 21.71 37.48 4.91
CA HIS A 426 21.73 37.71 3.47
C HIS A 426 20.84 36.73 2.70
N ASN A 427 19.95 36.04 3.40
CA ASN A 427 19.12 35.01 2.80
C ASN A 427 17.75 35.55 2.33
N CYS A 428 17.28 35.01 1.23
CA CYS A 428 15.88 35.08 0.81
C CYS A 428 15.32 33.67 0.89
N GLY A 429 14.08 33.51 1.34
CA GLY A 429 13.53 32.16 1.38
C GLY A 429 12.02 32.08 1.41
N HIS A 430 11.57 30.84 1.35
CA HIS A 430 10.17 30.47 1.16
C HIS A 430 9.51 30.25 2.52
N ALA A 431 8.73 31.25 2.96
CA ALA A 431 8.09 31.20 4.26
C ALA A 431 6.99 30.14 4.35
N PHE A 432 6.76 29.70 5.59
CA PHE A 432 5.58 28.98 6.05
C PHE A 432 5.52 27.48 5.74
N ASN A 433 6.61 26.74 5.46
CA ASN A 433 6.51 25.30 5.15
C ASN A 433 5.39 24.97 4.14
N MET A 434 5.07 25.92 3.24
CA MET A 434 4.01 25.82 2.23
C MET A 434 4.64 25.42 0.92
N PHE A 435 4.22 24.29 0.38
CA PHE A 435 4.68 23.80 -0.91
C PHE A 435 3.59 22.97 -1.59
N VAL A 436 3.72 22.78 -2.90
CA VAL A 436 3.02 21.74 -3.66
C VAL A 436 4.05 21.04 -4.54
N THR A 437 4.13 19.72 -4.47
CA THR A 437 5.22 18.97 -5.09
C THR A 437 4.82 17.55 -5.46
N ARG A 438 5.58 16.91 -6.36
CA ARG A 438 5.42 15.47 -6.61
C ARG A 438 5.80 14.66 -5.38
N ARG A 439 5.13 13.53 -5.17
CA ARG A 439 5.31 12.63 -4.03
C ARG A 439 6.77 12.30 -3.73
N HIS A 440 7.55 11.92 -4.74
CA HIS A 440 8.96 11.56 -4.56
C HIS A 440 9.83 12.71 -4.00
N VAL A 441 9.50 13.97 -4.31
CA VAL A 441 10.20 15.15 -3.78
C VAL A 441 9.81 15.36 -2.31
N PHE A 442 8.53 15.19 -1.98
CA PHE A 442 8.03 15.26 -0.61
C PHE A 442 8.62 14.16 0.28
N ASP A 443 8.68 12.92 -0.20
CA ASP A 443 9.24 11.79 0.54
C ASP A 443 10.74 11.97 0.77
N ALA A 444 11.48 12.49 -0.22
CA ALA A 444 12.89 12.83 -0.08
C ALA A 444 13.12 13.95 0.95
N TYR A 445 12.23 14.96 0.98
CA TYR A 445 12.27 16.01 1.99
C TYR A 445 12.01 15.46 3.39
N CYS A 446 10.94 14.70 3.57
CA CYS A 446 10.57 14.14 4.88
C CYS A 446 11.61 13.15 5.42
N SER A 447 12.18 12.31 4.54
CA SER A 447 13.24 11.35 4.90
C SER A 447 14.52 12.05 5.36
N TRP A 448 14.78 13.28 4.92
CA TRP A 448 15.89 14.10 5.39
C TRP A 448 15.52 14.90 6.65
N LEU A 449 14.34 15.52 6.66
CA LEU A 449 13.88 16.43 7.72
C LEU A 449 13.66 15.71 9.05
N PHE A 450 12.90 14.62 9.07
CA PHE A 450 12.44 14.02 10.33
C PHE A 450 13.54 13.38 11.17
N PRO A 451 14.57 12.71 10.60
CA PRO A 451 15.72 12.28 11.40
C PRO A 451 16.41 13.44 12.13
N ILE A 452 16.56 14.60 11.48
CA ILE A 452 17.16 15.79 12.09
C ILE A 452 16.26 16.33 13.21
N ILE A 453 14.96 16.48 12.94
CA ILE A 453 14.00 17.04 13.91
C ILE A 453 13.88 16.18 15.16
N LEU A 454 13.72 14.86 14.98
CA LEU A 454 13.53 13.93 16.10
C LEU A 454 14.80 13.81 16.94
N GLU A 455 15.98 13.78 16.31
CA GLU A 455 17.24 13.76 17.05
C GLU A 455 17.51 15.09 17.77
N ALA A 456 17.20 16.23 17.15
CA ALA A 456 17.29 17.53 17.82
C ALA A 456 16.33 17.60 19.03
N ALA A 457 15.11 17.06 18.90
CA ALA A 457 14.17 16.96 20.01
C ALA A 457 14.71 16.09 21.15
N ASN A 458 15.37 14.97 20.85
CA ASN A 458 15.99 14.12 21.87
C ASN A 458 17.14 14.81 22.63
N ARG A 459 17.85 15.75 21.98
CA ARG A 459 19.00 16.46 22.57
C ARG A 459 18.62 17.73 23.35
N ILE A 460 17.40 18.24 23.18
CA ILE A 460 16.93 19.44 23.88
C ILE A 460 16.35 19.07 25.26
N ASP A 461 16.90 19.67 26.31
CA ASP A 461 16.35 19.54 27.66
C ASP A 461 15.11 20.45 27.83
N PHE A 462 13.93 19.89 27.62
CA PHE A 462 12.66 20.60 27.77
C PHE A 462 12.32 20.98 29.21
N THR A 463 13.00 20.40 30.22
CA THR A 463 12.70 20.68 31.65
C THR A 463 13.19 22.06 32.09
N GLN A 464 14.11 22.66 31.34
CA GLN A 464 14.68 23.98 31.62
C GLN A 464 14.02 25.12 30.83
N LEU A 465 12.88 24.85 30.17
CA LEU A 465 12.23 25.84 29.30
C LEU A 465 11.45 26.89 30.09
N PRO A 466 11.76 28.19 29.93
CA PRO A 466 11.06 29.25 30.63
C PRO A 466 9.78 29.61 29.89
N ASN A 467 8.72 28.81 30.00
CA ASN A 467 7.38 29.02 29.42
C ASN A 467 7.32 29.16 27.86
N PRO A 468 6.14 28.98 27.23
CA PRO A 468 5.94 29.36 25.82
C PRO A 468 6.28 30.84 25.60
N PRO A 469 6.96 31.22 24.50
CA PRO A 469 7.09 30.50 23.23
C PRO A 469 8.30 29.56 23.08
N HIS A 470 9.14 29.38 24.11
CA HIS A 470 10.40 28.63 24.00
C HIS A 470 10.24 27.15 23.65
N SER A 471 9.12 26.52 24.02
CA SER A 471 8.86 25.12 23.69
C SER A 471 8.78 24.85 22.19
N ARG A 472 8.45 25.85 21.38
CA ARG A 472 8.23 25.72 19.92
C ARG A 472 9.48 25.91 19.07
N ILE A 473 10.66 26.07 19.69
CA ILE A 473 11.93 26.30 18.98
C ILE A 473 12.18 25.27 17.90
N ILE A 474 11.84 24.01 18.13
CA ILE A 474 12.08 22.92 17.18
C ILE A 474 11.21 23.10 15.95
N GLY A 475 9.96 23.50 16.12
CA GLY A 475 9.07 23.85 15.01
C GLY A 475 9.63 25.01 14.17
N PHE A 476 10.07 26.09 14.81
CA PHE A 476 10.66 27.24 14.10
C PHE A 476 11.98 26.90 13.39
N MET A 477 12.85 26.13 14.05
CA MET A 477 14.09 25.64 13.44
C MET A 477 13.79 24.68 12.29
N GLY A 478 12.75 23.85 12.42
CA GLY A 478 12.30 22.96 11.36
C GLY A 478 11.68 23.66 10.17
N GLU A 479 10.96 24.76 10.37
CA GLU A 479 10.57 25.66 9.27
C GLU A 479 11.80 26.21 8.53
N ALA A 480 12.87 26.54 9.24
CA ALA A 480 14.11 27.02 8.64
C ALA A 480 14.86 25.93 7.85
N LEU A 481 14.59 24.64 8.07
CA LEU A 481 15.27 23.52 7.40
C LEU A 481 14.82 23.29 5.95
N LEU A 482 13.68 23.84 5.51
CA LEU A 482 13.27 23.75 4.11
C LEU A 482 14.31 24.40 3.17
N MET A 483 14.85 25.57 3.55
CA MET A 483 15.81 26.30 2.74
C MET A 483 17.14 25.56 2.51
N PRO A 484 17.82 25.04 3.56
CA PRO A 484 19.01 24.21 3.40
C PRO A 484 18.79 23.02 2.47
N TRP A 485 17.62 22.39 2.57
CA TRP A 485 17.26 21.28 1.72
C TRP A 485 17.17 21.68 0.24
N LEU A 486 16.40 22.73 -0.06
CA LEU A 486 16.23 23.25 -1.42
C LEU A 486 17.57 23.64 -2.07
N VAL A 487 18.46 24.29 -1.31
CA VAL A 487 19.79 24.70 -1.80
C VAL A 487 20.62 23.49 -2.25
N LYS A 488 20.48 22.34 -1.60
CA LYS A 488 21.23 21.13 -1.96
C LYS A 488 20.58 20.33 -3.08
N GLN A 489 19.26 20.30 -3.18
CA GLN A 489 18.54 19.47 -4.15
C GLN A 489 18.48 20.04 -5.58
N ARG A 490 18.77 21.33 -5.79
CA ARG A 490 18.76 21.98 -7.12
C ARG A 490 17.46 21.76 -7.92
N LEU A 491 16.33 21.82 -7.23
CA LEU A 491 15.01 21.66 -7.85
C LEU A 491 14.65 22.85 -8.74
N ARG A 492 13.84 22.61 -9.79
CA ARG A 492 13.19 23.67 -10.57
C ARG A 492 12.01 24.21 -9.76
N ILE A 493 12.17 25.40 -9.21
CA ILE A 493 11.19 26.01 -8.30
C ILE A 493 10.24 26.92 -9.09
N LYS A 494 8.94 26.72 -8.92
CA LYS A 494 7.91 27.70 -9.31
C LYS A 494 7.52 28.52 -8.09
N GLU A 495 7.64 29.84 -8.18
CA GLU A 495 7.13 30.74 -7.15
C GLU A 495 5.71 31.22 -7.48
N LEU A 496 4.86 31.32 -6.46
CA LEU A 496 3.52 31.94 -6.50
C LEU A 496 3.30 32.90 -5.31
N PRO A 497 2.47 33.94 -5.44
CA PRO A 497 2.01 34.71 -4.30
C PRO A 497 1.09 33.88 -3.40
N VAL A 498 0.85 34.37 -2.18
CA VAL A 498 -0.16 33.80 -1.28
C VAL A 498 -1.21 34.86 -0.93
N ALA A 499 -2.48 34.46 -0.90
CA ALA A 499 -3.52 35.21 -0.23
C ALA A 499 -3.38 35.00 1.29
N GLU A 500 -3.44 36.08 2.06
CA GLU A 500 -3.42 36.02 3.53
C GLU A 500 -4.76 36.56 4.05
N LEU A 501 -5.52 35.68 4.70
CA LEU A 501 -6.81 36.03 5.25
C LEU A 501 -6.63 36.61 6.65
N GLY A 502 -7.28 37.74 6.91
CA GLY A 502 -7.29 38.34 8.23
C GLY A 502 -7.94 37.42 9.26
N TYR A 503 -7.60 37.60 10.54
CA TYR A 503 -8.44 37.09 11.62
C TYR A 503 -9.73 37.91 11.60
N THR A 504 -10.83 37.35 11.08
CA THR A 504 -12.16 37.88 11.36
C THR A 504 -12.41 37.66 12.85
N SER A 505 -12.18 38.69 13.64
CA SER A 505 -12.67 38.78 15.01
C SER A 505 -14.20 38.92 14.95
N SER A 506 -14.89 37.80 14.85
CA SER A 506 -16.32 37.69 15.05
C SER A 506 -16.63 36.40 15.81
N LEU A 507 -16.45 36.48 17.13
CA LEU A 507 -17.27 35.76 18.11
C LEU A 507 -18.20 36.80 18.77
#